data_AF-A0A8C1H7V2-F1
#
_entry.id   AF-A0A8C1H7V2-F1
#
_cell.length_a   1.000
_cell.length_b   1.000
_cell.length_c   1.000
_cell.angle_alpha   90.00
_cell.angle_beta   90.00
_cell.angle_gamma   90.00
#
_symmetry.space_group_name_H-M   'P 1'
#
loop_
_entity.id
_entity.type
_entity.pdbx_description
1 polymer ?
#
loop_
_entity_poly.entity_id
_entity_poly.type
_entity_poly.pdbx_seq_one_letter_code
_entity_poly.pdbx_strand_id
1 'polypeptide(L)'
;MEDTQKSTDQEFSPGCSSVQQKRSEAEPSCVSVRSDWSMHHSVKFKSGDTKTDLRHEVLNRFRSNLLKKFEHLYEGTATQGNPTLLNEIYTELYITESESGEISNEHEVRQIETQSRRAATEDTAIKCSDIFRPLPGQDKAIRTVLTKGVTGI
;
A
#
# COMPACT_ATOMS: atom_id res chain seq x y z
N MET A 1 17.56 -42.54 67.42
CA MET A 1 17.80 -43.47 66.30
C MET A 1 17.65 -42.64 65.05
N GLU A 2 18.75 -42.07 64.56
CA GLU A 2 19.68 -42.74 63.61
C GLU A 2 18.92 -43.05 62.30
N ASP A 3 19.35 -42.66 61.09
CA ASP A 3 20.69 -42.29 60.68
C ASP A 3 20.71 -41.53 59.34
N THR A 4 21.92 -41.08 59.03
CA THR A 4 22.37 -40.13 58.01
C THR A 4 22.70 -40.76 56.64
N GLN A 5 22.93 -39.89 55.64
CA GLN A 5 23.68 -40.01 54.35
C GLN A 5 22.77 -40.08 53.10
N LYS A 6 22.69 -39.06 52.21
CA LYS A 6 23.66 -38.25 51.44
C LYS A 6 24.29 -38.99 50.24
N SER A 7 23.82 -38.66 49.04
CA SER A 7 24.57 -38.35 47.79
C SER A 7 23.51 -38.22 46.66
N THR A 8 23.60 -37.40 45.61
CA THR A 8 24.76 -36.89 44.87
C THR A 8 24.30 -35.71 44.01
N ASP A 9 25.06 -34.61 44.07
CA ASP A 9 25.50 -33.68 43.02
C ASP A 9 24.71 -33.59 41.70
N GLN A 10 24.34 -32.39 41.25
CA GLN A 10 25.26 -31.49 40.55
C GLN A 10 24.53 -30.22 40.07
N GLU A 11 25.09 -29.09 40.46
CA GLU A 11 24.80 -27.77 39.93
C GLU A 11 25.26 -27.72 38.46
N PHE A 12 24.33 -27.49 37.53
CA PHE A 12 24.66 -27.05 36.18
C PHE A 12 23.73 -25.91 35.78
N SER A 13 24.28 -24.70 35.83
CA SER A 13 23.76 -23.58 35.05
C SER A 13 23.85 -23.91 33.56
N PRO A 14 22.78 -23.81 32.77
CA PRO A 14 22.92 -23.62 31.34
C PRO A 14 23.07 -22.12 31.12
N GLY A 15 24.29 -21.75 30.76
CA GLY A 15 24.67 -20.38 30.51
C GLY A 15 23.80 -19.67 29.48
N CYS A 16 23.85 -18.35 29.59
CA CYS A 16 23.46 -17.40 28.57
C CYS A 16 23.98 -17.84 27.19
N SER A 17 23.10 -18.33 26.33
CA SER A 17 23.35 -18.37 24.89
C SER A 17 22.49 -17.26 24.26
N SER A 18 23.11 -16.09 24.11
CA SER A 18 22.63 -15.06 23.19
C SER A 18 22.73 -15.61 21.77
N VAL A 19 21.75 -16.39 21.34
CA VAL A 19 21.53 -16.60 19.91
C VAL A 19 20.82 -15.35 19.42
N GLN A 20 21.62 -14.42 18.88
CA GLN A 20 21.09 -13.38 18.02
C GLN A 20 20.39 -14.07 16.86
N GLN A 21 19.07 -14.24 16.96
CA GLN A 21 18.26 -14.59 15.82
C GLN A 21 18.17 -13.31 14.99
N LYS A 22 19.20 -13.12 14.17
CA LYS A 22 19.28 -12.05 13.19
C LYS A 22 18.02 -12.18 12.34
N ARG A 23 17.09 -11.25 12.51
CA ARG A 23 15.88 -11.13 11.70
C ARG A 23 16.37 -11.06 10.25
N SER A 24 16.16 -12.12 9.48
CA SER A 24 16.37 -12.04 8.04
C SER A 24 15.39 -10.99 7.53
N GLU A 25 15.91 -9.84 7.13
CA GLU A 25 15.15 -8.84 6.41
C GLU A 25 14.66 -9.53 5.13
N ALA A 26 13.34 -9.72 5.02
CA ALA A 26 12.75 -10.12 3.75
C ALA A 26 12.88 -8.90 2.83
N GLU A 27 13.80 -8.96 1.87
CA GLU A 27 13.86 -7.95 0.82
C GLU A 27 12.54 -7.97 0.05
N PRO A 28 11.82 -6.83 -0.07
CA PRO A 28 10.70 -6.76 -0.98
C PRO A 28 11.26 -6.96 -2.39
N SER A 29 10.87 -8.04 -3.06
CA SER A 29 11.30 -8.30 -4.44
C SER A 29 10.56 -7.34 -5.36
N CYS A 30 11.15 -6.17 -5.59
CA CYS A 30 10.68 -5.21 -6.57
C CYS A 30 10.91 -5.78 -7.97
N VAL A 31 9.92 -6.49 -8.53
CA VAL A 31 9.96 -6.86 -9.96
C VAL A 31 9.71 -5.61 -10.80
N SER A 32 10.79 -5.03 -11.32
CA SER A 32 10.71 -3.93 -12.28
C SER A 32 10.31 -4.50 -13.64
N VAL A 33 9.15 -4.10 -14.16
CA VAL A 33 8.78 -4.39 -15.56
C VAL A 33 9.58 -3.46 -16.46
N ARG A 34 10.56 -4.01 -17.17
CA ARG A 34 11.25 -3.30 -18.26
C ARG A 34 10.38 -3.38 -19.50
N SER A 35 9.84 -2.23 -19.92
CA SER A 35 9.13 -2.11 -21.19
C SER A 35 10.12 -1.71 -22.26
N ASP A 36 10.71 -2.71 -22.92
CA ASP A 36 11.66 -2.57 -24.00
C ASP A 36 10.91 -2.34 -25.32
N TRP A 37 10.21 -1.21 -25.46
CA TRP A 37 9.62 -0.87 -26.75
C TRP A 37 9.74 0.62 -27.07
N SER A 38 10.63 0.90 -28.03
CA SER A 38 10.76 2.12 -28.82
C SER A 38 11.64 3.26 -28.27
N MET A 39 12.94 3.18 -28.57
CA MET A 39 13.90 4.30 -28.54
C MET A 39 14.27 4.80 -29.96
N HIS A 40 13.39 4.69 -30.95
CA HIS A 40 13.74 5.00 -32.34
C HIS A 40 12.80 6.00 -33.04
N HIS A 41 12.57 7.16 -32.41
CA HIS A 41 12.15 8.32 -33.20
C HIS A 41 12.77 9.61 -32.66
N SER A 42 13.88 10.03 -33.27
CA SER A 42 14.55 11.30 -32.97
C SER A 42 13.64 12.47 -33.34
N VAL A 43 13.11 13.18 -32.34
CA VAL A 43 12.27 14.36 -32.56
C VAL A 43 13.18 15.57 -32.81
N LYS A 44 13.22 16.06 -34.05
CA LYS A 44 13.98 17.26 -34.41
C LYS A 44 13.23 18.50 -33.89
N PHE A 45 13.73 19.11 -32.82
CA PHE A 45 13.11 20.28 -32.18
C PHE A 45 13.39 21.56 -32.99
N LYS A 46 12.36 22.14 -33.59
CA LYS A 46 12.39 23.53 -34.10
C LYS A 46 11.58 24.38 -33.12
N SER A 47 12.30 25.26 -32.42
CA SER A 47 11.74 26.16 -31.40
C SER A 47 10.96 27.29 -32.07
N GLY A 48 9.66 27.38 -31.76
CA GLY A 48 8.79 28.51 -32.06
C GLY A 48 7.46 28.36 -31.32
N ASP A 49 7.27 29.12 -30.25
CA ASP A 49 6.01 29.56 -29.63
C ASP A 49 4.84 28.56 -29.42
N THR A 50 5.12 27.32 -28.99
CA THR A 50 4.13 26.21 -28.86
C THR A 50 3.92 25.68 -27.43
N LYS A 51 4.43 26.37 -26.40
CA LYS A 51 4.60 25.78 -25.04
C LYS A 51 3.29 25.38 -24.33
N THR A 52 2.18 26.06 -24.56
CA THR A 52 0.87 25.71 -23.98
C THR A 52 0.19 24.58 -24.74
N ASP A 53 0.36 24.51 -26.05
CA ASP A 53 -0.24 23.48 -26.91
C ASP A 53 0.46 22.13 -26.70
N LEU A 54 1.81 22.13 -26.66
CA LEU A 54 2.61 20.95 -26.35
C LEU A 54 2.31 20.37 -24.96
N ARG A 55 2.00 21.22 -23.97
CA ARG A 55 1.62 20.73 -22.63
C ARG A 55 0.29 19.99 -22.66
N HIS A 56 -0.70 20.51 -23.37
CA HIS A 56 -2.00 19.84 -23.51
C HIS A 56 -1.89 18.55 -24.31
N GLU A 57 -1.11 18.54 -25.40
CA GLU A 57 -0.87 17.35 -26.21
C GLU A 57 -0.18 16.24 -25.39
N VAL A 58 0.88 16.59 -24.67
CA VAL A 58 1.61 15.64 -23.81
C VAL A 58 0.70 15.10 -22.70
N LEU A 59 -0.09 15.96 -22.04
CA LEU A 59 -1.03 15.54 -21.00
C LEU A 59 -2.14 14.64 -21.54
N ASN A 60 -2.70 14.96 -22.71
CA ASN A 60 -3.74 14.15 -23.34
C ASN A 60 -3.20 12.80 -23.78
N ARG A 61 -2.00 12.77 -24.34
CA ARG A 61 -1.32 11.52 -24.70
C ARG A 61 -1.07 10.66 -23.46
N PHE A 62 -0.59 11.27 -22.37
CA PHE A 62 -0.38 10.59 -21.10
C PHE A 62 -1.68 10.01 -20.54
N ARG A 63 -2.75 10.79 -20.48
CA ARG A 63 -4.08 10.33 -20.04
C ARG A 63 -4.61 9.18 -20.88
N SER A 64 -4.55 9.30 -22.21
CA SER A 64 -4.99 8.25 -23.12
C SER A 64 -4.19 6.95 -22.96
N ASN A 65 -2.88 7.05 -22.72
CA ASN A 65 -2.05 5.88 -22.46
C ASN A 65 -2.40 5.20 -21.13
N LEU A 66 -2.68 5.97 -20.08
CA LEU A 66 -3.13 5.42 -18.80
C LEU A 66 -4.48 4.71 -18.95
N LEU A 67 -5.45 5.36 -19.59
CA LEU A 67 -6.77 4.76 -19.83
C LEU A 67 -6.62 3.44 -20.57
N LYS A 68 -5.96 3.42 -21.73
CA LYS A 68 -5.75 2.20 -22.51
C LYS A 68 -5.05 1.07 -21.73
N LYS A 69 -4.17 1.41 -20.79
CA LYS A 69 -3.42 0.43 -19.99
C LYS A 69 -4.26 -0.20 -18.88
N PHE A 70 -5.20 0.54 -18.30
CA PHE A 70 -5.94 0.14 -17.09
C PHE A 70 -7.45 0.01 -17.28
N GLU A 71 -7.96 0.23 -18.51
CA GLU A 71 -9.38 0.12 -18.85
C GLU A 71 -9.92 -1.31 -18.69
N HIS A 72 -9.09 -2.32 -18.97
CA HIS A 72 -9.48 -3.74 -19.01
C HIS A 72 -8.68 -4.55 -17.98
N LEU A 73 -9.37 -5.33 -17.16
CA LEU A 73 -8.79 -6.16 -16.10
C LEU A 73 -9.24 -7.62 -16.24
N TYR A 74 -8.41 -8.55 -15.78
CA TYR A 74 -8.78 -9.96 -15.66
C TYR A 74 -9.26 -10.24 -14.25
N GLU A 75 -10.39 -10.93 -14.11
CA GLU A 75 -10.92 -11.32 -12.82
C GLU A 75 -10.20 -12.56 -12.27
N GLY A 76 -9.88 -12.55 -10.96
CA GLY A 76 -9.19 -13.65 -10.29
C GLY A 76 -7.76 -13.88 -10.80
N THR A 77 -7.34 -15.14 -10.89
CA THR A 77 -6.01 -15.54 -11.39
C THR A 77 -6.04 -15.94 -12.86
N ALA A 78 -7.10 -15.58 -13.59
CA ALA A 78 -7.25 -15.98 -14.98
C ALA A 78 -6.29 -15.16 -15.86
N THR A 79 -5.25 -15.81 -16.37
CA THR A 79 -4.39 -15.24 -17.43
C THR A 79 -4.98 -15.46 -18.84
N GLN A 80 -6.11 -16.17 -18.92
CA GLN A 80 -6.78 -16.56 -20.16
C GLN A 80 -8.30 -16.39 -19.98
N GLY A 81 -8.90 -15.47 -20.75
CA GLY A 81 -10.32 -15.13 -20.67
C GLY A 81 -10.62 -13.80 -21.38
N ASN A 82 -11.88 -13.38 -21.39
CA ASN A 82 -12.22 -12.02 -21.83
C ASN A 82 -12.00 -11.06 -20.65
N PRO A 83 -11.25 -9.95 -20.84
CA PRO A 83 -11.09 -8.99 -19.78
C PRO A 83 -12.37 -8.17 -19.56
N THR A 84 -12.61 -7.77 -18.33
CA THR A 84 -13.76 -6.95 -17.91
C THR A 84 -13.35 -5.48 -17.83
N LEU A 85 -14.27 -4.57 -18.15
CA LEU A 85 -14.00 -3.14 -18.01
C LEU A 85 -13.92 -2.76 -16.53
N LEU A 86 -12.91 -1.96 -16.15
CA LEU A 86 -12.71 -1.53 -14.76
C LEU A 86 -13.96 -0.83 -14.19
N ASN A 87 -14.64 0.01 -14.99
CA ASN A 87 -15.82 0.75 -14.54
C ASN A 87 -17.05 -0.14 -14.27
N GLU A 88 -17.10 -1.36 -14.80
CA GLU A 88 -18.19 -2.31 -14.54
C GLU A 88 -18.00 -3.05 -13.21
N ILE A 89 -16.75 -3.18 -12.75
CA ILE A 89 -16.39 -3.91 -11.53
C ILE A 89 -15.95 -2.99 -10.38
N TYR A 90 -15.71 -1.71 -10.66
CA TYR A 90 -15.31 -0.75 -9.65
C TYR A 90 -16.48 -0.45 -8.70
N THR A 91 -16.21 -0.59 -7.42
CA THR A 91 -17.13 -0.21 -6.34
C THR A 91 -16.50 0.90 -5.53
N GLU A 92 -17.31 1.91 -5.18
CA GLU A 92 -16.84 3.03 -4.36
C GLU A 92 -16.41 2.50 -2.98
N LEU A 93 -15.23 2.92 -2.54
CA LEU A 93 -14.67 2.53 -1.25
C LEU A 93 -15.12 3.51 -0.16
N TYR A 94 -15.37 2.97 1.03
CA TYR A 94 -15.55 3.77 2.23
C TYR A 94 -14.18 4.12 2.82
N ILE A 95 -13.70 5.33 2.55
CA ILE A 95 -12.42 5.84 3.07
C ILE A 95 -12.73 6.74 4.26
N THR A 96 -12.03 6.54 5.37
CA THR A 96 -12.15 7.38 6.57
C THR A 96 -10.83 8.06 6.89
N GLU A 97 -10.91 9.24 7.53
CA GLU A 97 -9.73 9.85 8.14
C GLU A 97 -9.24 8.99 9.32
N SER A 98 -7.96 8.66 9.36
CA SER A 98 -7.34 7.99 10.51
C SER A 98 -6.50 8.98 11.31
N GLU A 99 -6.80 9.14 12.60
CA GLU A 99 -6.16 10.11 13.50
C GLU A 99 -4.69 9.76 13.84
N SER A 100 -4.35 8.46 13.86
CA SER A 100 -3.00 8.01 14.25
C SER A 100 -2.14 7.59 13.06
N GLY A 101 -1.02 8.30 12.89
CA GLY A 101 0.08 7.91 12.02
C GLY A 101 0.78 6.62 12.47
N GLU A 102 0.50 6.11 13.67
CA GLU A 102 1.14 4.91 14.22
C GLU A 102 0.67 3.62 13.52
N ILE A 103 1.57 2.65 13.46
CA ILE A 103 1.29 1.31 12.97
C ILE A 103 0.67 0.56 14.16
N SER A 104 -0.62 0.21 14.07
CA SER A 104 -1.25 -0.62 15.08
C SER A 104 -0.56 -2.00 15.10
N ASN A 105 -0.09 -2.43 16.27
CA ASN A 105 0.51 -3.75 16.47
C ASN A 105 -0.55 -4.84 16.71
N GLU A 106 -1.83 -4.53 16.50
CA GLU A 106 -2.92 -5.49 16.67
C GLU A 106 -3.11 -6.38 15.44
N HIS A 107 -3.45 -7.64 15.68
CA HIS A 107 -3.89 -8.57 14.63
C HIS A 107 -5.07 -7.99 13.83
N GLU A 108 -5.06 -8.22 12.52
CA GLU A 108 -6.02 -7.68 11.54
C GLU A 108 -7.48 -7.86 11.97
N VAL A 109 -7.82 -9.00 12.56
CA VAL A 109 -9.17 -9.32 13.04
C VAL A 109 -9.66 -8.32 14.09
N ARG A 110 -8.81 -7.94 15.05
CA ARG A 110 -9.20 -6.98 16.10
C ARG A 110 -9.40 -5.57 15.54
N GLN A 111 -8.66 -5.20 14.50
CA GLN A 111 -8.85 -3.90 13.83
C GLN A 111 -10.19 -3.85 13.13
N ILE A 112 -10.55 -4.91 12.38
CA ILE A 112 -11.84 -5.02 11.68
C ILE A 112 -13.00 -5.01 12.69
N GLU A 113 -12.93 -5.83 13.75
CA GLU A 113 -13.98 -5.88 14.77
C GLU A 113 -14.16 -4.55 15.49
N THR A 114 -13.05 -3.90 15.84
CA THR A 114 -13.08 -2.60 16.54
C THR A 114 -13.67 -1.52 15.65
N GLN A 115 -13.25 -1.43 14.38
CA GLN A 115 -13.82 -0.48 13.42
C GLN A 115 -15.28 -0.78 13.11
N SER A 116 -15.66 -2.04 12.90
CA SER A 116 -17.04 -2.44 12.62
C SER A 116 -18.01 -2.12 13.77
N ARG A 117 -17.52 -2.03 15.01
CA ARG A 117 -18.34 -1.69 16.18
C ARG A 117 -18.52 -0.19 16.39
N ARG A 118 -17.73 0.66 15.73
CA ARG A 118 -17.90 2.12 15.82
C ARG A 118 -19.17 2.53 15.09
N ALA A 119 -19.89 3.48 15.67
CA ALA A 119 -21.05 4.06 15.00
C ALA A 119 -20.56 4.89 13.81
N ALA A 120 -21.23 4.79 12.66
CA ALA A 120 -20.89 5.56 11.45
C ALA A 120 -20.88 7.09 11.66
N THR A 121 -21.41 7.57 12.79
CA THR A 121 -21.36 8.97 13.23
C THR A 121 -20.00 9.43 13.74
N GLU A 122 -19.09 8.51 14.09
CA GLU A 122 -17.75 8.85 14.60
C GLU A 122 -16.72 9.02 13.47
N ASP A 123 -16.95 8.40 12.31
CA ASP A 123 -15.99 8.40 11.21
C ASP A 123 -16.26 9.54 10.21
N THR A 124 -15.22 10.29 9.87
CA THR A 124 -15.28 11.29 8.79
C THR A 124 -15.00 10.60 7.46
N ALA A 125 -16.07 10.34 6.70
CA ALA A 125 -15.96 9.75 5.37
C ALA A 125 -15.32 10.72 4.37
N ILE A 126 -14.36 10.24 3.58
CA ILE A 126 -13.62 10.98 2.58
C ILE A 126 -13.92 10.37 1.21
N LYS A 127 -14.28 11.22 0.24
CA LYS A 127 -14.39 10.80 -1.15
C LYS A 127 -12.99 10.62 -1.76
N CYS A 128 -12.78 9.56 -2.55
CA CYS A 128 -11.50 9.31 -3.23
C CYS A 128 -11.00 10.51 -4.05
N SER A 129 -11.90 11.25 -4.71
CA SER A 129 -11.54 12.46 -5.47
C SER A 129 -11.03 13.62 -4.62
N ASP A 130 -11.26 13.57 -3.32
CA ASP A 130 -11.05 14.67 -2.39
C ASP A 130 -9.91 14.38 -1.38
N ILE A 131 -9.21 13.26 -1.51
CA ILE A 131 -8.13 12.81 -0.58
C ILE A 131 -6.98 13.81 -0.42
N PHE A 132 -6.77 14.69 -1.40
CA PHE A 132 -5.74 15.74 -1.35
C PHE A 132 -6.31 17.13 -1.00
N ARG A 133 -7.62 17.24 -0.81
CA ARG A 133 -8.23 18.49 -0.36
C ARG A 133 -7.94 18.70 1.12
N PRO A 134 -7.66 19.95 1.55
CA PRO A 134 -7.52 20.23 2.97
C PRO A 134 -8.78 19.84 3.74
N LEU A 135 -8.59 19.22 4.91
CA LEU A 135 -9.67 18.86 5.81
C LEU A 135 -10.26 20.11 6.49
N PRO A 136 -11.50 20.06 7.00
CA PRO A 136 -12.10 21.17 7.73
C PRO A 136 -11.17 21.66 8.86
N GLY A 137 -10.83 22.95 8.85
CA GLY A 137 -9.91 23.55 9.84
C GLY A 137 -8.42 23.48 9.49
N GLN A 138 -8.04 22.83 8.39
CA GLN A 138 -6.68 22.86 7.86
C GLN A 138 -6.61 23.77 6.62
N ASP A 139 -5.72 24.75 6.63
CA ASP A 139 -5.47 25.66 5.49
C ASP A 139 -4.25 25.21 4.64
N LYS A 140 -3.55 24.16 5.07
CA LYS A 140 -2.38 23.63 4.36
C LYS A 140 -2.80 22.61 3.32
N ALA A 141 -2.25 22.76 2.11
CA ALA A 141 -2.43 21.77 1.05
C ALA A 141 -1.78 20.42 1.41
N ILE A 142 -2.54 19.33 1.23
CA ILE A 142 -2.04 17.96 1.43
C ILE A 142 -1.18 17.57 0.24
N ARG A 143 0.08 17.21 0.49
CA ARG A 143 1.03 16.78 -0.55
C ARG A 143 1.21 15.26 -0.62
N THR A 144 0.87 14.57 0.46
CA THR A 144 1.12 13.13 0.62
C THR A 144 0.04 12.54 1.52
N VAL A 145 -0.46 11.37 1.15
CA VAL A 145 -1.46 10.60 1.90
C VAL A 145 -0.90 9.19 2.07
N LEU A 146 -1.09 8.61 3.25
CA LEU A 146 -0.83 7.20 3.52
C LEU A 146 -2.17 6.50 3.71
N THR A 147 -2.52 5.61 2.78
CA THR A 147 -3.69 4.74 2.91
C THR A 147 -3.30 3.50 3.71
N LYS A 148 -4.06 3.17 4.75
CA LYS A 148 -3.89 1.97 5.56
C LYS A 148 -5.11 1.07 5.36
N GLY A 149 -4.88 -0.23 5.22
CA GLY A 149 -5.92 -1.24 5.00
C GLY A 149 -5.40 -2.63 5.35
N VAL A 150 -6.33 -3.58 5.45
CA VAL A 150 -6.01 -5.00 5.58
C VAL A 150 -5.61 -5.59 4.22
N THR A 151 -5.08 -6.81 4.20
CA THR A 151 -4.67 -7.46 2.95
C THR A 151 -5.83 -7.55 1.95
N GLY A 152 -5.59 -7.15 0.70
CA GLY A 152 -6.59 -7.19 -0.38
C GLY A 152 -7.44 -5.92 -0.53
N ILE A 153 -7.14 -4.89 0.28
CA ILE A 153 -7.65 -3.52 0.16
C ILE A 153 -6.58 -2.60 -0.41
#